data_AF-A0A6M0KYN3-F1
#
_entry.id   AF-A0A6M0KYN3-F1
#
_cell.length_a   1.000
_cell.length_b   1.000
_cell.length_c   1.000
_cell.angle_alpha   90.00
_cell.angle_beta   90.00
_cell.angle_gamma   90.00
#
_symmetry.space_group_name_H-M   'P 1'
#
loop_
_entity.id
_entity.type
_entity.pdbx_description
1 polymer ?
#
loop_
_entity_poly.entity_id
_entity_poly.type
_entity_poly.pdbx_seq_one_letter_code
_entity_poly.pdbx_strand_id
1 'polypeptide(L)'
;MNLLNSRVMVMIMLLFSGLSADERYAFIYSKNIDDRFINFYDKVVVEADAIDNIYAIRYPKKMVAYVSVGEIEPWRKTKTPYDKSWVISENKTWNSLIADLRNDAYQEFIFERIDSLYKNGYRNFFLDTM
;
A
#
# COMPACT_ATOMS: atom_id res chain seq x y z
N MET A 1 15.03 23.55 -43.24
CA MET A 1 15.16 22.39 -42.34
C MET A 1 14.60 21.19 -43.08
N ASN A 2 15.40 20.17 -43.41
CA ASN A 2 14.95 19.07 -44.28
C ASN A 2 13.87 18.22 -43.59
N LEU A 3 12.90 17.73 -44.37
CA LEU A 3 11.74 16.95 -43.91
C LEU A 3 12.13 15.76 -43.01
N LEU A 4 13.31 15.17 -43.27
CA LEU A 4 13.90 14.09 -42.49
C LEU A 4 14.23 14.52 -41.04
N ASN A 5 14.78 15.71 -40.84
CA ASN A 5 15.11 16.24 -39.50
C ASN A 5 13.84 16.51 -38.70
N SER A 6 12.76 16.93 -39.36
CA SER A 6 11.47 17.17 -38.71
C SER A 6 10.82 15.87 -38.24
N ARG A 7 10.96 14.77 -38.99
CA ARG A 7 10.44 13.44 -38.61
C ARG A 7 11.19 12.83 -37.44
N VAL A 8 12.53 12.94 -37.43
CA VAL A 8 13.37 12.48 -36.32
C VAL A 8 13.03 13.25 -35.05
N MET A 9 12.84 14.57 -35.15
CA MET A 9 12.48 15.42 -34.01
C MET A 9 11.09 15.09 -33.43
N VAL A 10 10.10 14.79 -34.28
CA VAL A 10 8.78 14.33 -33.82
C VAL A 10 8.88 12.95 -33.15
N MET A 11 9.67 12.03 -33.71
CA MET A 11 9.87 10.70 -33.10
C MET A 11 10.56 10.81 -31.73
N ILE A 12 11.54 11.71 -31.60
CA ILE A 12 12.20 12.02 -30.32
C ILE A 12 11.18 12.60 -29.33
N MET A 13 10.38 13.59 -29.73
CA MET A 13 9.34 14.17 -28.85
C MET A 13 8.34 13.12 -28.34
N LEU A 14 7.90 12.20 -29.19
CA LEU A 14 6.98 11.11 -28.81
C LEU A 14 7.62 10.10 -27.86
N LEU A 15 8.93 9.84 -27.99
CA LEU A 15 9.66 8.97 -27.07
C LEU A 15 9.83 9.61 -25.68
N PHE A 16 10.00 10.93 -25.61
CA PHE A 16 10.16 11.65 -24.34
C PHE A 16 8.84 11.86 -23.58
N SER A 17 7.69 11.96 -24.25
CA SER A 17 6.40 12.14 -23.56
C SER A 17 6.02 10.94 -22.68
N GLY A 18 6.51 9.73 -22.99
CA GLY A 18 6.28 8.53 -22.18
C GLY A 18 7.08 8.49 -20.87
N LEU A 19 8.19 9.25 -20.77
CA LEU A 19 8.99 9.32 -19.54
C LEU A 19 8.37 10.23 -18.47
N SER A 20 7.39 11.05 -18.83
CA SER A 20 6.74 12.01 -17.93
C SER A 20 5.33 11.60 -17.50
N ALA A 21 4.95 10.34 -17.71
CA ALA A 21 3.65 9.85 -17.25
C ALA A 21 3.66 9.69 -15.72
N ASP A 22 2.67 10.27 -15.05
CA ASP A 22 2.47 10.09 -13.62
C ASP A 22 2.18 8.62 -13.28
N GLU A 23 2.74 8.14 -12.17
CA GLU A 23 2.45 6.80 -11.67
C GLU A 23 0.97 6.67 -11.29
N ARG A 24 0.34 5.56 -11.68
CA ARG A 24 -1.07 5.31 -11.41
C ARG A 24 -1.21 4.41 -10.21
N TYR A 25 -1.86 4.94 -9.18
CA TYR A 25 -2.13 4.25 -7.93
C TYR A 25 -3.60 3.85 -7.83
N ALA A 26 -3.84 2.65 -7.29
CA ALA A 26 -5.16 2.22 -6.83
C ALA A 26 -5.13 1.95 -5.33
N PHE A 27 -6.18 2.36 -4.61
CA PHE A 27 -6.38 2.08 -3.19
C PHE A 27 -7.62 1.20 -3.04
N ILE A 28 -7.44 -0.04 -2.57
CA ILE A 28 -8.49 -1.07 -2.52
C ILE A 28 -8.49 -1.75 -1.15
N TYR A 29 -9.45 -1.38 -0.30
CA TYR A 29 -9.61 -1.94 1.05
C TYR A 29 -10.75 -2.96 1.14
N SER A 30 -11.41 -3.26 0.02
CA SER A 30 -12.50 -4.22 -0.08
C SER A 30 -12.20 -5.28 -1.16
N LYS A 31 -12.89 -6.42 -1.07
CA LYS A 31 -12.55 -7.62 -1.84
C LYS A 31 -12.73 -7.48 -3.35
N ASN A 32 -11.96 -8.32 -4.05
CA ASN A 32 -11.92 -8.62 -5.49
C ASN A 32 -11.02 -7.70 -6.32
N ILE A 33 -9.76 -8.12 -6.43
CA ILE A 33 -8.85 -7.71 -7.51
C ILE A 33 -8.50 -8.94 -8.35
N ASP A 34 -8.24 -8.74 -9.64
CA ASP A 34 -7.73 -9.75 -10.55
C ASP A 34 -6.43 -9.28 -11.23
N ASP A 35 -5.80 -10.16 -12.00
CA ASP A 35 -4.56 -9.83 -12.72
C ASP A 35 -4.75 -8.66 -13.70
N ARG A 36 -5.92 -8.50 -14.30
CA ARG A 36 -6.17 -7.41 -15.25
C ARG A 36 -6.20 -6.07 -14.53
N PHE A 37 -6.88 -6.00 -13.38
CA PHE A 37 -6.90 -4.84 -12.52
C PHE A 37 -5.48 -4.46 -12.08
N ILE A 38 -4.72 -5.41 -11.53
CA ILE A 38 -3.36 -5.16 -11.02
C ILE A 38 -2.43 -4.69 -12.15
N ASN A 39 -2.55 -5.26 -13.35
CA ASN A 39 -1.72 -4.87 -14.48
C ASN A 39 -2.06 -3.47 -15.02
N PHE A 40 -3.28 -2.98 -14.77
CA PHE A 40 -3.67 -1.63 -15.18
C PHE A 40 -2.97 -0.54 -14.37
N TYR A 41 -2.55 -0.81 -13.13
CA TYR A 41 -1.91 0.18 -12.26
C TYR A 41 -0.41 -0.06 -12.09
N ASP A 42 0.31 0.98 -11.67
CA ASP A 42 1.74 0.92 -11.37
C ASP A 42 1.94 0.48 -9.91
N LYS A 43 1.06 0.96 -9.02
CA LYS A 43 0.99 0.54 -7.61
C LYS A 43 -0.46 0.25 -7.19
N VAL A 44 -0.64 -0.78 -6.38
CA VAL A 44 -1.94 -1.17 -5.83
C VAL A 44 -1.81 -1.30 -4.32
N VAL A 45 -2.36 -0.32 -3.60
CA VAL A 45 -2.45 -0.29 -2.14
C VAL A 45 -3.65 -1.12 -1.70
N VAL A 46 -3.42 -2.10 -0.83
CA VAL A 46 -4.45 -3.04 -0.40
C VAL A 46 -4.51 -3.24 1.11
N GLU A 47 -5.72 -3.52 1.60
CA GLU A 47 -5.89 -4.20 2.89
C GLU A 47 -5.45 -5.66 2.72
N ALA A 48 -4.28 -6.00 3.27
CA ALA A 48 -3.68 -7.30 3.07
C ALA A 48 -4.52 -8.46 3.62
N ASP A 49 -5.33 -8.24 4.66
CA ASP A 49 -6.22 -9.27 5.22
C ASP A 49 -7.48 -9.52 4.36
N ALA A 50 -7.77 -8.61 3.42
CA ALA A 50 -8.89 -8.72 2.49
C ALA A 50 -8.51 -9.41 1.18
N ILE A 51 -7.21 -9.51 0.85
CA ILE A 51 -6.69 -9.94 -0.44
C ILE A 51 -5.82 -11.21 -0.29
N ASP A 52 -5.84 -12.09 -1.29
CA ASP A 52 -4.97 -13.27 -1.32
C ASP A 52 -3.49 -12.85 -1.48
N ASN A 53 -2.60 -13.40 -0.65
CA ASN A 53 -1.18 -13.07 -0.66
C ASN A 53 -0.47 -13.51 -1.95
N ILE A 54 -1.09 -14.39 -2.77
CA ILE A 54 -0.55 -14.79 -4.07
C ILE A 54 -0.27 -13.58 -4.98
N TYR A 55 -1.06 -12.52 -4.87
CA TYR A 55 -0.85 -11.30 -5.66
C TYR A 55 0.41 -10.54 -5.22
N ALA A 56 0.71 -10.50 -3.93
CA ALA A 56 1.94 -9.91 -3.42
C ALA A 56 3.17 -10.69 -3.89
N ILE A 57 3.09 -12.03 -3.90
CA ILE A 57 4.15 -12.91 -4.41
C ILE A 57 4.33 -12.74 -5.93
N ARG A 58 3.24 -12.65 -6.69
CA ARG A 58 3.26 -12.53 -8.17
C ARG A 58 3.69 -11.15 -8.65
N TYR A 59 3.27 -10.08 -7.95
CA TYR A 59 3.53 -8.70 -8.31
C TYR A 59 4.22 -7.89 -7.19
N PRO A 60 5.40 -8.32 -6.69
CA PRO A 60 6.03 -7.73 -5.51
C PRO A 60 6.43 -6.26 -5.69
N LYS A 61 6.58 -5.80 -6.94
CA LYS A 61 6.88 -4.40 -7.26
C LYS A 61 5.64 -3.51 -7.30
N LYS A 62 4.44 -4.08 -7.50
CA LYS A 62 3.18 -3.33 -7.65
C LYS A 62 2.36 -3.33 -6.37
N MET A 63 2.34 -4.45 -5.65
CA MET A 63 1.52 -4.58 -4.44
C MET A 63 2.12 -3.79 -3.28
N VAL A 64 1.27 -2.99 -2.65
CA VAL A 64 1.60 -2.14 -1.50
C VAL A 64 0.64 -2.52 -0.36
N ALA A 65 1.16 -2.92 0.79
CA ALA A 65 0.32 -3.24 1.95
C ALA A 65 -0.02 -1.96 2.73
N TYR A 66 -1.29 -1.77 3.04
CA TYR A 66 -1.77 -0.75 3.97
C TYR A 66 -1.42 -1.12 5.42
N VAL A 67 -0.80 -0.19 6.15
CA VAL A 67 -0.46 -0.33 7.57
C VAL A 67 -0.91 0.94 8.29
N SER A 68 -1.88 0.81 9.21
CA SER A 68 -2.20 1.86 10.17
C SER A 68 -1.15 1.83 11.28
N VAL A 69 -0.39 2.92 11.43
CA VAL A 69 0.75 2.98 12.36
C VAL A 69 0.33 3.57 13.70
N GLY A 70 -0.47 4.63 13.72
CA GLY A 70 -0.90 5.32 14.95
C GLY A 70 -2.25 4.83 15.50
N GLU A 71 -2.99 4.02 14.74
CA GLU A 71 -4.28 3.51 15.16
C GLU A 71 -4.36 1.98 15.10
N ILE A 72 -5.00 1.38 16.10
CA ILE A 72 -5.42 -0.02 16.14
C ILE A 72 -6.84 -0.10 15.59
N GLU A 73 -7.09 -1.11 14.74
CA GLU A 73 -8.37 -1.32 14.05
C GLU A 73 -9.00 -2.67 14.43
N PRO A 74 -9.70 -2.78 15.58
CA PRO A 74 -10.21 -4.06 16.09
C PRO A 74 -11.23 -4.78 15.19
N TRP A 75 -11.79 -4.10 14.19
CA TRP A 75 -12.73 -4.67 13.22
C TRP A 75 -12.06 -5.33 12.01
N ARG A 76 -10.73 -5.31 11.89
CA ARG A 76 -10.02 -6.05 10.82
C ARG A 76 -10.41 -7.54 10.87
N LYS A 77 -10.49 -8.14 9.68
CA LYS A 77 -10.85 -9.56 9.51
C LYS A 77 -9.88 -10.48 10.26
N THR A 78 -8.58 -10.19 10.16
CA THR A 78 -7.58 -10.80 11.02
C THR A 78 -7.67 -10.10 12.37
N LYS A 79 -8.27 -10.79 13.35
CA LYS A 79 -8.32 -10.27 14.72
C LYS A 79 -6.90 -10.06 15.19
N THR A 80 -6.57 -8.81 15.50
CA THR A 80 -5.24 -8.47 15.98
C THR A 80 -5.34 -8.31 17.50
N PRO A 81 -4.82 -9.26 18.30
CA PRO A 81 -4.81 -9.09 19.74
C PRO A 81 -3.95 -7.88 20.09
N TYR A 82 -4.46 -6.99 20.93
CA TYR A 82 -3.74 -5.79 21.38
C TYR A 82 -3.91 -5.63 22.89
N ASP A 83 -2.94 -4.97 23.52
CA ASP A 83 -3.07 -4.57 24.92
C ASP A 83 -3.78 -3.22 25.02
N LYS A 84 -4.75 -3.14 25.93
CA LYS A 84 -5.46 -1.89 26.23
C LYS A 84 -4.53 -0.83 26.82
N SER A 85 -3.41 -1.23 27.44
CA SER A 85 -2.40 -0.31 27.96
C SER A 85 -1.74 0.55 26.86
N TRP A 86 -1.83 0.13 25.60
CA TRP A 86 -1.32 0.88 24.46
C TRP A 86 -2.26 2.01 24.00
N VAL A 87 -3.52 2.02 24.44
CA VAL A 87 -4.55 2.92 23.89
C VAL A 87 -4.60 4.23 24.68
N ILE A 88 -4.49 5.36 23.99
CA ILE A 88 -4.54 6.71 24.59
C ILE A 88 -5.86 7.44 24.34
N SER A 89 -6.57 7.08 23.27
CA SER A 89 -7.87 7.65 22.92
C SER A 89 -8.60 6.77 21.90
N GLU A 90 -9.82 7.16 21.53
CA GLU A 90 -10.61 6.52 20.48
C GLU A 90 -10.87 7.50 19.33
N ASN A 91 -10.88 6.98 18.10
CA ASN A 91 -11.31 7.69 16.90
C ASN A 91 -12.70 7.17 16.49
N LYS A 92 -13.74 7.86 16.97
CA LYS A 92 -15.14 7.45 16.76
C LYS A 92 -15.59 7.47 15.30
N THR A 93 -14.97 8.29 14.46
CA THR A 93 -15.31 8.40 13.04
C THR A 93 -14.98 7.10 12.29
N TRP A 94 -13.86 6.49 12.65
CA TRP A 94 -13.34 5.27 12.00
C TRP A 94 -13.52 4.02 12.85
N ASN A 95 -14.06 4.17 14.06
CA ASN A 95 -14.20 3.13 15.08
C ASN A 95 -12.87 2.62 15.67
N SER A 96 -11.75 3.33 15.42
CA SER A 96 -10.36 3.00 15.84
C SER A 96 -10.01 3.37 17.26
N LEU A 97 -8.89 2.79 17.70
CA LEU A 97 -8.22 3.15 18.94
C LEU A 97 -6.90 3.83 18.59
N ILE A 98 -6.69 5.05 19.09
CA ILE A 98 -5.43 5.78 18.93
C ILE A 98 -4.43 5.20 19.92
N ALA A 99 -3.28 4.76 19.41
CA ALA A 99 -2.25 4.09 20.19
C ALA A 99 -1.12 5.04 20.62
N ASP A 100 -0.45 4.72 21.73
CA ASP A 100 0.73 5.44 22.20
C ASP A 100 1.97 4.98 21.42
N LEU A 101 2.38 5.75 20.43
CA LEU A 101 3.60 5.48 19.66
C LEU A 101 4.89 5.55 20.49
N ARG A 102 4.84 6.05 21.74
CA ARG A 102 5.99 6.05 22.66
C ARG A 102 6.12 4.72 23.42
N ASN A 103 5.14 3.83 23.30
CA ASN A 103 5.16 2.53 23.97
C ASN A 103 5.96 1.52 23.13
N ASP A 104 7.10 1.05 23.66
CA ASP A 104 7.98 0.10 22.99
C ASP A 104 7.28 -1.21 22.58
N ALA A 105 6.33 -1.70 23.39
CA ALA A 105 5.58 -2.91 23.06
C ALA A 105 4.62 -2.71 21.88
N TYR A 106 4.05 -1.50 21.74
CA TYR A 106 3.25 -1.16 20.58
C TYR A 106 4.10 -1.00 19.31
N GLN A 107 5.30 -0.42 19.43
CA GLN A 107 6.24 -0.35 18.31
C GLN A 107 6.63 -1.76 17.82
N GLU A 108 6.97 -2.66 18.74
CA GLU A 108 7.30 -4.06 18.40
C GLU A 108 6.12 -4.74 17.68
N PHE A 109 4.91 -4.54 18.16
CA PHE A 109 3.71 -5.05 17.52
C PHE A 109 3.52 -4.57 16.07
N ILE A 110 3.83 -3.30 15.77
CA ILE A 110 3.83 -2.78 14.39
C ILE A 110 4.93 -3.44 13.55
N PHE A 111 6.13 -3.64 14.11
CA PHE A 111 7.21 -4.33 13.42
C PHE A 111 6.88 -5.79 13.11
N GLU A 112 6.27 -6.52 14.05
CA GLU A 112 5.78 -7.89 13.83
C GLU A 112 4.75 -7.95 12.68
N ARG A 113 3.85 -6.96 12.59
CA ARG A 113 2.90 -6.85 11.48
C ARG A 113 3.63 -6.65 10.15
N ILE A 114 4.61 -5.74 10.09
CA ILE A 114 5.39 -5.49 8.87
C ILE A 114 6.18 -6.74 8.46
N ASP A 115 6.81 -7.45 9.41
CA ASP A 115 7.54 -8.70 9.16
C ASP A 115 6.61 -9.80 8.63
N SER A 116 5.41 -9.95 9.22
CA SER A 116 4.39 -10.88 8.72
C SER A 116 3.95 -10.55 7.28
N LEU A 117 3.73 -9.28 6.97
CA LEU A 117 3.41 -8.83 5.61
C LEU A 117 4.57 -9.09 4.64
N TYR A 118 5.81 -8.86 5.07
CA TYR A 118 7.00 -9.15 4.29
C TYR A 118 7.14 -10.64 3.97
N LYS A 119 6.90 -11.52 4.96
CA LYS A 119 6.84 -12.98 4.78
C LYS A 119 5.73 -13.40 3.80
N ASN A 120 4.64 -12.65 3.74
CA ASN A 120 3.55 -12.84 2.79
C ASN A 120 3.80 -12.25 1.37
N GLY A 121 5.02 -11.79 1.09
CA GLY A 121 5.44 -11.36 -0.25
C GLY A 121 5.35 -9.86 -0.52
N TYR A 122 4.81 -9.07 0.40
CA TYR A 122 4.78 -7.61 0.24
C TYR A 122 6.19 -7.01 0.36
N ARG A 123 6.49 -6.02 -0.49
CA ARG A 123 7.78 -5.29 -0.49
C ARG A 123 7.61 -3.77 -0.45
N ASN A 124 6.39 -3.28 -0.45
CA ASN A 124 6.04 -1.87 -0.40
C ASN A 124 4.96 -1.71 0.66
N PHE A 125 4.99 -0.60 1.39
CA PHE A 125 4.08 -0.31 2.48
C PHE A 125 3.55 1.11 2.34
N PHE A 126 2.25 1.27 2.58
CA PHE A 126 1.60 2.57 2.73
C PHE A 126 1.31 2.75 4.21
N LEU A 127 2.01 3.70 4.84
CA LEU A 127 1.89 4.00 6.27
C LEU A 127 0.84 5.08 6.45
N ASP A 128 -0.23 4.76 7.16
CA ASP A 128 -1.32 5.66 7.47
C ASP A 128 -1.35 5.98 8.97
N THR A 129 -2.20 6.94 9.36
CA THR A 129 -2.41 7.38 10.74
C THR A 129 -1.13 7.87 11.43
N MET A 130 -0.27 8.56 10.65
CA MET A 130 0.99 9.19 11.07
C MET A 130 0.77 10.47 11.88
#